data_AF-A0A2H0IQN2-F1
#
_entry.id   AF-A0A2H0IQN2-F1
#
_cell.length_a   1.000
_cell.length_b   1.000
_cell.length_c   1.000
_cell.angle_alpha   90.00
_cell.angle_beta   90.00
_cell.angle_gamma   90.00
#
_symmetry.space_group_name_H-M   'P 1'
#
loop_
_entity.id
_entity.type
_entity.pdbx_description
1 polymer ?
#
loop_
_entity_poly.entity_id
_entity_poly.type
_entity_poly.pdbx_seq_one_letter_code
_entity_poly.pdbx_strand_id
1 'polypeptide(L)'
;MLIHFGIAVLEIKTEAGDSGRIFEAVTTLQISDALKASSDIDVDRKKISFKGEVKNVGEYEAEIDLHKLVKKDVKFIVVAE
;
A
#
# COMPACT_ATOMS: atom_id res chain seq x y z
N MET A 1 10.73 -1.30 -18.28
CA MET A 1 11.34 0.05 -18.28
C MET A 1 10.30 1.03 -17.78
N LEU A 2 10.30 1.32 -16.47
CA LEU A 2 9.67 2.50 -15.86
C LEU A 2 10.37 2.75 -14.51
N ILE A 3 11.48 3.47 -14.64
CA ILE A 3 11.93 4.55 -13.76
C ILE A 3 11.54 4.46 -12.28
N HIS A 4 12.39 3.81 -11.48
CA HIS A 4 12.45 3.91 -10.03
C HIS A 4 13.10 5.27 -9.64
N PHE A 5 12.40 6.40 -9.87
CA PHE A 5 12.88 7.72 -9.44
C PHE A 5 12.39 8.00 -8.01
N GLY A 6 13.26 7.72 -7.04
CA GLY A 6 13.55 8.62 -5.91
C GLY A 6 12.43 9.01 -4.94
N ILE A 7 11.29 8.32 -4.93
CA ILE A 7 10.23 8.51 -3.93
C ILE A 7 9.85 7.11 -3.45
N ALA A 8 10.08 6.82 -2.16
CA ALA A 8 9.72 5.53 -1.57
C ALA A 8 8.19 5.41 -1.49
N VAL A 9 7.57 5.01 -2.60
CA VAL A 9 6.14 4.71 -2.70
C VAL A 9 6.00 3.20 -2.76
N LEU A 10 5.19 2.62 -1.88
CA LEU A 10 4.99 1.17 -1.84
C LEU A 10 4.20 0.74 -3.07
N GLU A 11 4.71 -0.23 -3.82
CA GLU A 11 4.01 -0.78 -4.98
C GLU A 11 3.29 -2.07 -4.58
N ILE A 12 1.96 -2.08 -4.70
CA ILE A 12 1.10 -3.21 -4.38
C ILE A 12 0.57 -3.80 -5.68
N LYS A 13 1.06 -4.99 -6.00
CA LYS A 13 0.61 -5.77 -7.16
C LYS A 13 -0.63 -6.57 -6.81
N THR A 14 -1.61 -6.56 -7.71
CA THR A 14 -2.87 -7.27 -7.51
C THR A 14 -3.54 -7.55 -8.85
N GLU A 15 -4.40 -8.56 -8.90
CA GLU A 15 -5.15 -8.89 -10.09
C GLU A 15 -6.22 -7.82 -10.37
N ALA A 16 -6.14 -7.19 -11.54
CA ALA A 16 -7.10 -6.17 -11.98
C ALA A 16 -7.58 -6.46 -13.40
N GLY A 17 -8.85 -6.14 -13.67
CA GLY A 17 -9.43 -6.29 -15.00
C GLY A 17 -9.08 -5.13 -15.92
N ASP A 18 -9.36 -5.28 -17.21
CA ASP A 18 -9.05 -4.29 -18.26
C ASP A 18 -9.65 -2.90 -18.03
N SER A 19 -10.71 -2.80 -17.22
CA SER A 19 -11.31 -1.52 -16.83
C SER A 19 -10.60 -0.82 -15.67
N GLY A 20 -9.49 -1.38 -15.16
CA GLY A 20 -8.74 -0.84 -14.02
C GLY A 20 -9.34 -1.18 -12.65
N ARG A 21 -10.41 -1.99 -12.62
CA ARG A 21 -11.04 -2.46 -11.38
C ARG A 21 -10.28 -3.66 -10.85
N ILE A 22 -9.91 -3.61 -9.58
CA ILE A 22 -9.25 -4.74 -8.91
C ILE A 22 -10.27 -5.80 -8.53
N PHE A 23 -9.93 -7.05 -8.83
CA PHE A 23 -10.75 -8.21 -8.46
C PHE A 23 -10.54 -8.56 -6.99
N GLU A 24 -9.30 -8.49 -6.53
CA GLU A 24 -8.94 -8.63 -5.13
C GLU A 24 -8.71 -7.27 -4.47
N ALA A 25 -9.41 -7.04 -3.35
CA ALA A 25 -9.22 -5.82 -2.58
C ALA A 25 -7.87 -5.84 -1.88
N VAL A 26 -7.14 -4.72 -1.95
CA VAL A 26 -5.88 -4.59 -1.22
C VAL A 26 -6.14 -4.68 0.28
N THR A 27 -5.43 -5.61 0.92
CA THR A 27 -5.56 -5.82 2.37
C THR A 27 -4.44 -5.14 3.13
N THR A 28 -4.68 -4.83 4.40
CA THR A 28 -3.66 -4.31 5.31
C THR A 28 -2.45 -5.26 5.45
N LEU A 29 -2.63 -6.55 5.15
CA LEU A 29 -1.54 -7.53 5.15
C LEU A 29 -0.51 -7.21 4.06
N GLN A 30 -0.97 -6.93 2.84
CA GLN A 30 -0.10 -6.56 1.72
C GLN A 30 0.67 -5.26 2.03
N ILE A 31 0.02 -4.29 2.67
CA ILE A 31 0.69 -3.06 3.12
C ILE A 31 1.75 -3.36 4.17
N SER A 32 1.45 -4.20 5.18
CA SER A 32 2.44 -4.57 6.21
C SER A 32 3.65 -5.29 5.62
N ASP A 33 3.44 -6.17 4.64
CA ASP A 33 4.50 -6.92 3.99
C ASP A 33 5.36 -6.00 3.12
N ALA A 34 4.72 -5.14 2.32
CA ALA A 34 5.41 -4.16 1.49
C ALA A 34 6.24 -3.16 2.32
N LEU A 35 5.73 -2.72 3.48
CA LEU A 35 6.48 -1.88 4.43
C LEU A 35 7.70 -2.57 5.01
N LYS A 36 7.53 -3.83 5.40
CA LYS A 36 8.61 -4.65 5.92
C LYS A 36 9.68 -4.86 4.86
N ALA A 37 9.27 -5.17 3.63
CA ALA A 37 10.18 -5.35 2.50
C ALA A 37 10.91 -4.06 2.09
N SER A 38 10.21 -2.92 2.11
CA SER A 38 10.75 -1.65 1.60
C SER A 38 11.51 -0.82 2.63
N SER A 39 11.15 -0.93 3.91
CA SER A 39 11.67 -0.07 4.98
C SER A 39 12.07 -0.81 6.25
N ASP A 40 11.98 -2.15 6.28
CA ASP A 40 12.24 -2.99 7.46
C ASP A 40 11.37 -2.61 8.67
N ILE A 41 10.19 -2.05 8.41
CA ILE A 41 9.23 -1.62 9.42
C ILE A 41 8.19 -2.72 9.61
N ASP A 42 8.22 -3.38 10.76
CA ASP A 42 7.21 -4.37 11.16
C ASP A 42 6.05 -3.66 11.87
N VAL A 43 4.91 -3.55 11.18
CA VAL A 43 3.68 -2.99 11.76
C VAL A 43 2.56 -4.00 11.65
N ASP A 44 1.89 -4.22 12.79
CA ASP A 44 0.72 -5.08 12.86
C ASP A 44 -0.41 -4.51 11.98
N ARG A 45 -1.03 -5.38 11.18
CA ARG A 45 -2.14 -5.03 10.29
C ARG A 45 -3.29 -4.28 10.99
N LYS A 46 -3.49 -4.48 12.30
CA LYS A 46 -4.51 -3.75 13.09
C LYS A 46 -4.21 -2.26 13.25
N LYS A 47 -2.95 -1.87 13.06
CA LYS A 47 -2.46 -0.49 13.14
C LYS A 47 -2.39 0.18 11.77
N ILE A 48 -2.85 -0.49 10.73
CA ILE A 48 -2.89 0.04 9.36
C ILE A 48 -4.35 0.37 9.04
N SER A 49 -4.60 1.59 8.58
CA SER A 49 -5.93 2.05 8.19
C SER A 49 -5.87 2.76 6.85
N PHE A 50 -6.66 2.29 5.89
CA PHE A 50 -6.77 2.95 4.59
C PHE A 50 -7.55 4.25 4.71
N LYS A 51 -7.04 5.35 4.15
CA LYS A 51 -7.77 6.63 4.12
C LYS A 51 -8.90 6.68 3.08
N GLY A 52 -9.03 5.65 2.24
CA GLY A 52 -10.08 5.54 1.24
C GLY A 52 -10.31 4.10 0.81
N GLU A 53 -11.33 3.90 -0.02
CA GLU A 53 -11.63 2.59 -0.61
C GLU A 53 -10.71 2.30 -1.79
N VAL A 54 -10.00 1.16 -1.71
CA VAL A 54 -9.12 0.67 -2.76
C VAL A 54 -9.93 -0.30 -3.64
N LYS A 55 -10.53 0.23 -4.72
CA LYS A 55 -11.37 -0.54 -5.66
C LYS A 55 -10.83 -0.58 -7.09
N ASN A 56 -9.85 0.26 -7.40
CA ASN A 56 -9.21 0.33 -8.71
C ASN A 56 -7.68 0.38 -8.54
N VAL A 57 -6.96 0.16 -9.63
CA VAL A 57 -5.52 0.47 -9.70
C VAL A 57 -5.33 1.99 -9.66
N GLY A 58 -4.29 2.45 -8.96
CA GLY A 58 -4.05 3.88 -8.73
C GLY A 58 -3.28 4.16 -7.45
N GLU A 59 -3.10 5.44 -7.14
CA GLU A 59 -2.38 5.90 -5.95
C GLU A 59 -3.33 6.09 -4.76
N TYR A 60 -2.92 5.59 -3.60
CA TYR A 60 -3.67 5.59 -2.36
C TYR A 60 -2.77 5.91 -1.16
N GLU A 61 -3.40 6.20 -0.02
CA GLU A 61 -2.71 6.52 1.23
C GLU A 61 -3.26 5.68 2.39
N ALA A 62 -2.36 5.12 3.18
CA ALA A 62 -2.68 4.39 4.41
C ALA A 62 -2.04 5.09 5.60
N GLU A 63 -2.82 5.27 6.67
CA GLU A 63 -2.32 5.72 7.97
C GLU A 63 -1.80 4.52 8.75
N ILE A 64 -0.62 4.68 9.32
CA ILE A 64 0.10 3.62 10.03
C ILE A 64 0.46 4.09 11.43
N ASP A 65 -0.03 3.37 12.43
CA ASP A 65 0.23 3.64 13.83
C ASP A 65 1.56 2.96 14.25
N LEU A 66 2.64 3.73 14.22
CA LEU A 66 3.95 3.30 14.71
C LEU A 66 3.96 3.35 16.24
N HIS A 67 4.47 2.28 16.86
CA HIS A 67 4.55 2.16 18.30
C HIS A 67 5.33 3.37 18.87
N LYS A 68 4.72 4.10 19.82
CA LYS A 68 5.12 5.41 20.40
C LYS A 68 4.27 6.62 19.96
N LEU A 69 2.96 6.44 19.73
CA LEU A 69 2.03 7.55 19.38
C LEU A 69 2.42 8.28 18.07
N VAL A 70 3.18 7.64 17.18
CA VAL A 70 3.58 8.23 15.90
C VAL A 70 2.69 7.65 14.82
N LYS A 71 1.79 8.47 14.28
CA LYS A 71 1.03 8.13 13.09
C LYS A 71 1.81 8.59 11.86
N LYS A 72 1.96 7.70 10.88
CA LYS A 72 2.60 8.01 9.61
C LYS A 72 1.69 7.66 8.46
N ASP A 73 1.50 8.64 7.59
CA ASP A 73 0.86 8.44 6.31
C ASP A 73 1.86 7.87 5.31
N VAL A 74 1.47 6.74 4.71
CA VAL A 74 2.27 6.02 3.74
C VAL A 74 1.50 5.98 2.43
N LYS A 75 2.13 6.49 1.38
CA LYS A 75 1.60 6.42 0.03
C LYS A 75 1.95 5.08 -0.59
N PHE A 76 0.96 4.46 -1.21
CA PHE A 76 1.13 3.22 -1.94
C PHE A 76 0.40 3.31 -3.27
N ILE A 77 0.95 2.68 -4.28
CA ILE A 77 0.35 2.59 -5.61
C ILE A 77 -0.07 1.15 -5.86
N VAL A 78 -1.30 1.00 -6.33
CA VAL A 78 -1.87 -0.29 -6.70
C VAL A 78 -1.72 -0.44 -8.20
N VAL A 79 -1.06 -1.50 -8.62
CA VAL A 79 -0.81 -1.81 -10.03
C VAL A 79 -1.39 -3.18 -10.36
N ALA A 80 -1.88 -3.31 -11.59
CA ALA A 80 -2.28 -4.59 -12.14
C ALA A 80 -1.03 -5.46 -12.35
N GLU A 81 -1.06 -6.71 -11.90
CA GLU A 81 -0.05 -7.71 -12.28
C GLU A 81 -0.17 -8.14 -13.75
#